data_AF-A0A1S0U4F1-F1
#
_entry.id   AF-A0A1S0U4F1-F1
#
_cell.length_a   1.000
_cell.length_b   1.000
_cell.length_c   1.000
_cell.angle_alpha   90.00
_cell.angle_beta   90.00
_cell.angle_gamma   90.00
#
_symmetry.space_group_name_H-M   'P 1'
#
loop_
_entity.id
_entity.type
_entity.pdbx_description
1 polymer ?
#
loop_
_entity_poly.entity_id
_entity_poly.type
_entity_poly.pdbx_seq_one_letter_code
_entity_poly.pdbx_strand_id
1 'polypeptide(L)'
;MKLRSNLETKERMAEILVKKKKGRQSPSITKIKKIITDEKCWNTASYEEQERKISELQNDMLIQRDYYQKELEESCDEKERLNMELLKVDEKISILEKATKRLENENAKYLTIIQEMRQNSAKQLEEEAAKMKQSMKMKQMIKEELYQSSKGMEARLELMLKQICDDNVKLHEHLWKIEETYGNGKVKRIEREKFQQELKKKLNDLLRKFKIEAISSNLKWSNDETIQYAIDNFEATIEIILQDKPSFHSLAERLSVFIEAKNKRNNEQLQLSKYDNAKKSTKGQESEAFALFKERFRQKIHVMLAKFMEKQKNEFSENISTIINHVGDLDKRVDASLTSRIENMSDIITHIDRKKSNLHKIEEDLDYSIVLVKSLFDQRQVELERKEKSDRPNFDEESYKLREKYSQISHRYTKLEERMENIEKQYEELLYAKLDRDEQMYDIKSRHRKKVTSMS
;
A
#
# COMPACT_ATOMS: atom_id res chain seq x y z
N MET A 1 7.40 36.39 34.24
CA MET A 1 7.92 37.17 35.40
C MET A 1 7.57 38.67 35.39
N LYS A 2 6.90 39.23 34.37
CA LYS A 2 6.49 40.67 34.33
C LYS A 2 5.03 40.95 34.75
N LEU A 3 4.23 39.93 35.03
CA LEU A 3 2.81 40.09 35.45
C LEU A 3 2.62 40.10 36.98
N ARG A 4 3.64 39.73 37.77
CA ARG A 4 3.55 39.69 39.24
C ARG A 4 3.79 41.05 39.91
N SER A 5 4.57 41.95 39.30
CA SER A 5 4.89 43.25 39.92
C SER A 5 3.79 44.31 39.79
N ASN A 6 2.82 44.10 38.89
CA ASN A 6 1.70 45.03 38.67
C ASN A 6 0.49 44.77 39.60
N LEU A 7 0.42 43.60 40.24
CA LEU A 7 -0.62 43.30 41.24
C LEU A 7 -0.25 43.90 42.61
N GLU A 8 1.01 43.76 43.04
CA GLU A 8 1.48 44.28 44.33
C GLU A 8 1.44 45.82 44.43
N THR A 9 1.55 46.54 43.31
CA THR A 9 1.46 48.00 43.29
C THR A 9 0.02 48.51 43.37
N LYS A 10 -0.97 47.72 42.93
CA LYS A 10 -2.39 48.10 43.02
C LYS A 10 -3.01 47.75 44.38
N GLU A 11 -2.58 46.66 45.02
CA GLU A 11 -2.99 46.33 46.40
C GLU A 11 -2.47 47.35 47.44
N ARG A 12 -1.23 47.84 47.29
CA ARG A 12 -0.68 48.88 48.20
C ARG A 12 -1.37 50.24 48.08
N MET A 13 -1.92 50.60 46.91
CA MET A 13 -2.67 51.86 46.76
C MET A 13 -4.08 51.78 47.37
N ALA A 14 -4.71 50.60 47.39
CA ALA A 14 -5.98 50.39 48.06
C ALA A 14 -5.85 50.44 49.60
N GLU A 15 -4.77 49.91 50.18
CA GLU A 15 -4.50 50.00 51.63
C GLU A 15 -4.20 51.43 52.12
N ILE A 16 -3.59 52.29 51.28
CA ILE A 16 -3.30 53.69 51.61
C ILE A 16 -4.57 54.56 51.61
N LEU A 17 -5.58 54.22 50.78
CA LEU A 17 -6.86 54.93 50.74
C LEU A 17 -7.80 54.54 51.89
N VAL A 18 -7.73 53.30 52.39
CA VAL A 18 -8.54 52.84 53.54
C VAL A 18 -7.96 53.33 54.89
N LYS A 19 -6.64 53.58 54.99
CA LYS A 19 -6.01 54.14 56.21
C LYS A 19 -6.12 55.67 56.36
N LYS A 20 -6.73 56.41 55.43
CA LYS A 20 -6.95 57.87 55.53
C LYS A 20 -8.36 58.30 55.96
N LYS A 21 -9.22 57.36 56.38
CA LYS A 21 -10.55 57.63 56.97
C LYS A 21 -10.68 57.15 58.42
N LYS A 22 -9.70 57.44 59.27
CA LYS A 22 -9.87 57.43 60.74
C LYS A 22 -9.04 58.58 61.33
N GLY A 23 -9.71 59.64 61.73
CA GLY A 23 -9.08 60.79 62.39
C GLY A 23 -9.36 62.13 61.73
N ARG A 24 -10.61 62.61 61.83
CA ARG A 24 -10.87 64.04 61.97
C ARG A 24 -11.90 64.22 63.06
N GLN A 25 -11.39 64.65 64.21
CA GLN A 25 -12.15 65.23 65.30
C GLN A 25 -13.00 66.38 64.75
N SER A 26 -14.24 66.45 65.22
CA SER A 26 -15.12 67.61 65.09
C SER A 26 -14.42 68.84 65.68
N PRO A 27 -14.24 69.95 64.95
CA PRO A 27 -14.00 71.22 65.59
C PRO A 27 -15.35 71.79 66.06
N SER A 28 -15.43 71.96 67.38
CA SER A 28 -16.34 72.86 68.07
C SER A 28 -16.38 74.24 67.39
N ILE A 29 -17.55 74.63 66.88
CA ILE A 29 -17.78 76.01 66.43
C ILE A 29 -18.22 76.82 67.64
N THR A 30 -17.24 77.54 68.20
CA THR A 30 -17.43 78.60 69.17
C THR A 30 -18.03 79.83 68.47
N LYS A 31 -19.11 80.35 69.07
CA LYS A 31 -19.71 81.68 68.93
C LYS A 31 -18.97 82.69 68.03
N ILE A 32 -19.64 83.10 66.95
CA ILE A 32 -19.51 84.46 66.38
C ILE A 32 -20.87 85.13 66.53
N LYS A 33 -20.98 85.99 67.55
CA LYS A 33 -22.00 87.05 67.64
C LYS A 33 -21.36 88.31 67.08
N LYS A 34 -21.76 88.72 65.87
CA LYS A 34 -21.82 90.14 65.48
C LYS A 34 -22.73 90.30 64.25
N ILE A 35 -23.98 90.64 64.57
CA ILE A 35 -24.86 91.62 63.91
C ILE A 35 -24.58 91.85 62.43
N ILE A 36 -25.43 91.27 61.59
CA ILE A 36 -26.08 92.01 60.49
C ILE A 36 -27.58 91.86 60.72
N THR A 37 -28.16 92.91 61.28
CA THR A 37 -29.59 93.21 61.19
C THR A 37 -29.88 93.60 59.75
N ASP A 38 -30.44 92.69 58.97
CA ASP A 38 -31.29 92.98 57.81
C ASP A 38 -32.19 91.77 57.52
N GLU A 39 -33.06 91.50 58.49
CA GLU A 39 -34.14 90.54 58.42
C GLU A 39 -35.35 91.24 57.77
N LYS A 40 -35.26 91.56 56.48
CA LYS A 40 -36.39 91.99 55.61
C LYS A 40 -35.91 92.21 54.17
N CYS A 41 -35.65 91.11 53.45
CA CYS A 41 -35.77 91.02 51.98
C CYS A 41 -35.37 89.62 51.45
N TRP A 42 -36.08 88.58 51.87
CA TRP A 42 -36.09 87.31 51.14
C TRP A 42 -37.54 86.83 51.07
N ASN A 43 -38.13 86.82 49.88
CA ASN A 43 -39.49 86.30 49.65
C ASN A 43 -39.53 84.82 50.07
N THR A 44 -40.51 84.42 50.88
CA THR A 44 -40.76 83.02 51.28
C THR A 44 -40.81 82.06 50.09
N ALA A 45 -41.30 82.53 48.94
CA ALA A 45 -41.29 81.80 47.66
C ALA A 45 -39.87 81.46 47.13
N SER A 46 -38.86 82.28 47.44
CA SER A 46 -37.46 82.05 47.03
C SER A 46 -36.79 80.94 47.83
N TYR A 47 -37.23 80.69 49.07
CA TYR A 47 -36.69 79.63 49.92
C TYR A 47 -37.25 78.27 49.48
N GLU A 48 -38.57 78.19 49.26
CA GLU A 48 -39.23 76.98 48.75
C GLU A 48 -38.69 76.56 47.37
N GLU A 49 -38.35 77.52 46.51
CA GLU A 49 -37.77 77.22 45.20
C GLU A 49 -36.32 76.72 45.29
N GLN A 50 -35.51 77.24 46.23
CA GLN A 50 -34.16 76.74 46.48
C GLN A 50 -34.19 75.35 47.11
N GLU A 51 -35.11 75.11 48.04
CA GLU A 51 -35.30 73.80 48.67
C GLU A 51 -35.75 72.74 47.65
N ARG A 52 -36.65 73.10 46.73
CA ARG A 52 -37.03 72.25 45.59
C ARG A 52 -35.85 71.91 44.68
N LYS A 53 -35.02 72.89 44.31
CA LYS A 53 -33.81 72.67 43.49
C LYS A 53 -32.80 71.77 44.19
N ILE A 54 -32.66 71.90 45.52
CA ILE A 54 -31.79 71.03 46.32
C ILE A 54 -32.36 69.60 46.34
N SER A 55 -33.67 69.42 46.51
CA SER A 55 -34.31 68.11 46.47
C SER A 55 -34.24 67.44 45.09
N GLU A 56 -34.43 68.21 44.01
CA GLU A 56 -34.26 67.74 42.63
C GLU A 56 -32.82 67.29 42.38
N LEU A 57 -31.82 68.12 42.74
CA LEU A 57 -30.41 67.75 42.63
C LEU A 57 -30.06 66.50 43.46
N GLN A 58 -30.61 66.36 44.67
CA GLN A 58 -30.39 65.18 45.50
C GLN A 58 -30.99 63.92 44.87
N ASN A 59 -32.20 64.01 44.29
CA ASN A 59 -32.83 62.91 43.58
C ASN A 59 -32.05 62.53 42.30
N ASP A 60 -31.63 63.52 41.50
CA ASP A 60 -30.82 63.28 40.31
C ASP A 60 -29.47 62.62 40.66
N MET A 61 -28.83 63.08 41.74
CA MET A 61 -27.60 62.45 42.24
C MET A 61 -27.83 61.01 42.73
N LEU A 62 -28.97 60.73 43.37
CA LEU A 62 -29.33 59.37 43.78
C LEU A 62 -29.56 58.46 42.57
N ILE A 63 -30.31 58.94 41.56
CA ILE A 63 -30.58 58.19 40.32
C ILE A 63 -29.27 57.90 39.57
N GLN A 64 -28.38 58.89 39.43
CA GLN A 64 -27.07 58.69 38.79
C GLN A 64 -26.20 57.71 39.57
N ARG A 65 -26.17 57.81 40.90
CA ARG A 65 -25.45 56.85 41.75
C ARG A 65 -25.97 55.43 41.54
N ASP A 66 -27.28 55.25 41.54
CA ASP A 66 -27.90 53.94 41.39
C ASP A 66 -27.69 53.36 39.98
N TYR A 67 -27.71 54.23 38.95
CA TYR A 67 -27.34 53.86 37.58
C TYR A 67 -25.88 53.36 37.49
N TYR A 68 -24.91 54.14 37.99
CA TYR A 68 -23.50 53.74 37.96
C TYR A 68 -23.21 52.52 38.83
N GLN A 69 -23.94 52.36 39.94
CA GLN A 69 -23.82 51.18 40.79
C GLN A 69 -24.29 49.93 40.05
N LYS A 70 -25.40 50.02 39.30
CA LYS A 70 -25.92 48.91 38.49
C LYS A 70 -24.98 48.56 37.34
N GLU A 71 -24.45 49.57 36.64
CA GLU A 71 -23.47 49.35 35.55
C GLU A 71 -22.18 48.69 36.07
N LEU A 72 -21.74 49.05 37.28
CA LEU A 72 -20.60 48.42 37.94
C LEU A 72 -20.89 46.95 38.29
N GLU A 73 -22.09 46.64 38.77
CA GLU A 73 -22.53 45.29 39.11
C GLU A 73 -22.60 44.39 37.87
N GLU A 74 -23.25 44.87 36.80
CA GLU A 74 -23.31 44.16 35.51
C GLU A 74 -21.90 43.92 34.93
N SER A 75 -21.00 44.90 35.04
CA SER A 75 -19.60 44.73 34.61
C SER A 75 -18.83 43.72 35.48
N CYS A 76 -19.13 43.61 36.77
CA CYS A 76 -18.51 42.63 37.66
C CYS A 76 -18.99 41.22 37.33
N ASP A 77 -20.29 41.02 37.15
CA ASP A 77 -20.88 39.73 36.77
C ASP A 77 -20.34 39.25 35.42
N GLU A 78 -20.22 40.16 34.45
CA GLU A 78 -19.64 39.85 33.15
C GLU A 78 -18.18 39.39 33.25
N LYS A 79 -17.39 40.08 34.08
CA LYS A 79 -15.99 39.74 34.32
C LYS A 79 -15.86 38.37 35.00
N GLU A 80 -16.72 38.04 35.95
CA GLU A 80 -16.71 36.72 36.59
C GLU A 80 -17.07 35.61 35.61
N ARG A 81 -18.09 35.83 34.77
CA ARG A 81 -18.47 34.92 33.70
C ARG A 81 -17.32 34.66 32.72
N LEU A 82 -16.68 35.71 32.23
CA LEU A 82 -15.53 35.61 31.33
C LEU A 82 -14.34 34.90 31.98
N ASN A 83 -14.06 35.15 33.26
CA ASN A 83 -13.01 34.43 33.99
C ASN A 83 -13.29 32.93 34.07
N MET A 84 -14.54 32.53 34.31
CA MET A 84 -14.93 31.11 34.35
C MET A 84 -14.81 30.45 32.97
N GLU A 85 -15.13 31.17 31.89
CA GLU A 85 -14.91 30.67 30.53
C GLU A 85 -13.42 30.55 30.20
N LEU A 86 -12.61 31.53 30.58
CA LEU A 86 -11.16 31.50 30.37
C LEU A 86 -10.51 30.31 31.07
N LEU A 87 -10.95 29.99 32.30
CA LEU A 87 -10.46 28.84 33.04
C LEU A 87 -10.83 27.50 32.36
N LYS A 88 -12.03 27.40 31.76
CA LYS A 88 -12.43 26.23 30.95
C LYS A 88 -11.61 26.10 29.67
N VAL A 89 -11.26 27.23 29.04
CA VAL A 89 -10.41 27.23 27.84
C VAL A 89 -8.99 26.79 28.19
N ASP A 90 -8.42 27.29 29.29
CA ASP A 90 -7.10 26.89 29.76
C ASP A 90 -7.03 25.39 30.09
N GLU A 91 -8.08 24.83 30.70
CA GLU A 91 -8.17 23.39 30.95
C GLU A 91 -8.20 22.59 29.64
N LYS A 92 -8.98 23.03 28.65
CA LYS A 92 -9.01 22.40 27.31
C LYS A 92 -7.65 22.46 26.61
N ILE A 93 -6.96 23.61 26.68
CA ILE A 93 -5.61 23.78 26.13
C ILE A 93 -4.65 22.78 26.79
N SER A 94 -4.67 22.68 28.12
CA SER A 94 -3.83 21.72 28.88
C SER A 94 -4.08 20.26 28.48
N ILE A 95 -5.33 19.87 28.23
CA ILE A 95 -5.67 18.52 27.75
C ILE A 95 -5.11 18.30 26.33
N LEU A 96 -5.28 19.27 25.43
CA LEU A 96 -4.79 19.18 24.05
C LEU A 96 -3.26 19.13 23.97
N GLU A 97 -2.57 19.91 24.80
CA GLU A 97 -1.10 19.87 24.90
C GLU A 97 -0.60 18.50 25.35
N LYS A 98 -1.24 17.89 26.36
CA LYS A 98 -0.91 16.54 26.81
C LYS A 98 -1.15 15.50 25.72
N ALA A 99 -2.25 15.61 24.97
CA ALA A 99 -2.54 14.72 23.85
C ALA A 99 -1.50 14.87 22.71
N THR A 100 -1.14 16.10 22.37
CA THR A 100 -0.12 16.41 21.36
C THR A 100 1.22 15.79 21.73
N LYS A 101 1.65 15.97 22.98
CA LYS A 101 2.92 15.40 23.47
C LYS A 101 2.93 13.86 23.47
N ARG A 102 1.78 13.22 23.69
CA ARG A 102 1.66 11.75 23.55
C ARG A 102 1.85 11.31 22.10
N LEU A 103 1.17 11.98 21.16
CA LEU A 103 1.32 11.70 19.73
C LEU A 103 2.74 11.95 19.22
N GLU A 104 3.40 13.02 19.68
CA GLU A 104 4.81 13.29 19.36
C GLU A 104 5.73 12.15 19.81
N ASN A 105 5.52 11.64 21.03
CA ASN A 105 6.29 10.52 21.56
C ASN A 105 6.04 9.21 20.80
N GLU A 106 4.80 8.95 20.38
CA GLU A 106 4.47 7.79 19.56
C GLU A 106 5.08 7.91 18.16
N ASN A 107 4.98 9.07 17.52
CA ASN A 107 5.61 9.33 16.24
C ASN A 107 7.13 9.14 16.30
N ALA A 108 7.79 9.58 17.37
CA ALA A 108 9.22 9.34 17.57
C ALA A 108 9.55 7.83 17.63
N LYS A 109 8.73 7.03 18.34
CA LYS A 109 8.89 5.56 18.38
C LYS A 109 8.71 4.93 16.99
N TYR A 110 7.68 5.34 16.25
CA TYR A 110 7.43 4.82 14.90
C TYR A 110 8.57 5.16 13.94
N LEU A 111 9.14 6.36 14.02
CA LEU A 111 10.31 6.74 13.21
C LEU A 111 11.51 5.85 13.49
N THR A 112 11.79 5.56 14.77
CA THR A 112 12.86 4.63 15.15
C THR A 112 12.63 3.23 14.57
N ILE A 113 11.41 2.69 14.70
CA ILE A 113 11.06 1.36 14.17
C ILE A 113 11.22 1.33 12.64
N ILE A 114 10.75 2.37 11.93
CA ILE A 114 10.92 2.49 10.48
C ILE A 114 12.40 2.50 10.09
N GLN A 115 13.23 3.21 10.84
CA GLN A 115 14.66 3.29 10.58
C GLN A 115 15.37 1.95 10.81
N GLU A 116 15.01 1.23 11.88
CA GLU A 116 15.51 -0.13 12.15
C GLU A 116 15.09 -1.11 11.05
N MET A 117 13.82 -1.09 10.63
CA MET A 117 13.33 -1.94 9.53
C MET A 117 14.08 -1.68 8.22
N ARG A 118 14.34 -0.41 7.88
CA ARG A 118 15.13 -0.04 6.70
C ARG A 118 16.56 -0.57 6.76
N GLN A 119 17.22 -0.44 7.92
CA GLN A 119 18.60 -0.94 8.10
C GLN A 119 18.66 -2.46 8.02
N ASN A 120 17.71 -3.17 8.65
CA ASN A 120 17.66 -4.63 8.62
C ASN A 120 17.38 -5.15 7.21
N SER A 121 16.45 -4.52 6.49
CA SER A 121 16.16 -4.86 5.10
C SER A 121 17.38 -4.65 4.19
N ALA A 122 18.10 -3.54 4.35
CA ALA A 122 19.31 -3.28 3.57
C ALA A 122 20.40 -4.33 3.83
N LYS A 123 20.62 -4.71 5.10
CA LYS A 123 21.58 -5.77 5.46
C LYS A 123 21.20 -7.13 4.87
N GLN A 124 19.92 -7.51 4.96
CA GLN A 124 19.44 -8.77 4.39
C GLN A 124 19.65 -8.84 2.88
N LEU A 125 19.33 -7.75 2.16
CA LEU A 125 19.55 -7.66 0.72
C LEU A 125 21.04 -7.76 0.35
N GLU A 126 21.92 -7.14 1.13
CA GLU A 126 23.37 -7.20 0.90
C GLU A 126 23.92 -8.62 1.12
N GLU A 127 23.50 -9.30 2.18
CA GLU A 127 23.87 -10.69 2.44
C GLU A 127 23.38 -11.64 1.33
N GLU A 128 22.14 -11.45 0.87
CA GLU A 128 21.55 -12.28 -0.17
C GLU A 128 22.24 -12.06 -1.53
N ALA A 129 22.55 -10.81 -1.87
CA ALA A 129 23.35 -10.47 -3.05
C ALA A 129 24.77 -11.08 -2.98
N ALA A 130 25.41 -11.05 -1.82
CA ALA A 130 26.73 -11.67 -1.62
C ALA A 130 26.68 -13.20 -1.82
N LYS A 131 25.68 -13.87 -1.23
CA LYS A 131 25.46 -15.32 -1.42
C LYS A 131 25.19 -15.67 -2.88
N MET A 132 24.37 -14.88 -3.57
CA MET A 132 24.08 -15.09 -5.00
C MET A 132 25.36 -14.94 -5.84
N LYS A 133 26.15 -13.91 -5.59
CA LYS A 133 27.42 -13.67 -6.30
C LYS A 133 28.41 -14.83 -6.09
N GLN A 134 28.51 -15.35 -4.86
CA GLN A 134 29.36 -16.50 -4.56
C GLN A 134 28.87 -17.77 -5.27
N SER A 135 27.56 -18.04 -5.24
CA SER A 135 26.94 -19.18 -5.94
C SER A 135 27.19 -19.10 -7.45
N MET A 136 27.02 -17.93 -8.06
CA MET A 136 27.27 -17.71 -9.48
C MET A 136 28.73 -17.97 -9.84
N LYS A 137 29.68 -17.49 -9.01
CA LYS A 137 31.11 -17.74 -9.21
C LYS A 137 31.44 -19.25 -9.15
N MET A 138 30.82 -19.99 -8.22
CA MET A 138 31.01 -21.44 -8.12
C MET A 138 30.44 -22.17 -9.35
N LYS A 139 29.22 -21.82 -9.78
CA LYS A 139 28.61 -22.38 -11.00
C LYS A 139 29.47 -22.12 -12.23
N GLN A 140 30.08 -20.94 -12.32
CA GLN A 140 30.95 -20.60 -13.44
C GLN A 140 32.26 -21.41 -13.42
N MET A 141 32.85 -21.64 -12.26
CA MET A 141 34.02 -22.54 -12.12
C MET A 141 33.68 -23.98 -12.54
N ILE A 142 32.54 -24.51 -12.06
CA ILE A 142 32.10 -25.87 -12.44
C ILE A 142 31.86 -25.97 -13.96
N LYS A 143 31.24 -24.95 -14.56
CA LYS A 143 31.01 -24.90 -16.01
C LYS A 143 32.33 -24.94 -16.78
N GLU A 144 33.33 -24.16 -16.36
CA GLU A 144 34.63 -24.12 -17.00
C GLU A 144 35.37 -25.46 -16.88
N GLU A 145 35.34 -26.08 -15.70
CA GLU A 145 35.96 -27.39 -15.46
C GLU A 145 35.33 -28.48 -16.35
N LEU A 146 34.00 -28.49 -16.47
CA LEU A 146 33.28 -29.40 -17.37
C LEU A 146 33.64 -29.15 -18.84
N TYR A 147 33.74 -27.88 -19.24
CA TYR A 147 34.12 -27.53 -20.61
C TYR A 147 35.53 -28.03 -20.96
N GLN A 148 36.51 -27.80 -20.08
CA GLN A 148 37.88 -28.27 -20.28
C GLN A 148 37.96 -29.81 -20.28
N SER A 149 37.22 -30.48 -19.40
CA SER A 149 37.13 -31.95 -19.38
C SER A 149 36.54 -32.51 -20.68
N SER A 150 35.44 -31.92 -21.15
CA SER A 150 34.79 -32.31 -22.41
C SER A 150 35.73 -32.16 -23.59
N LYS A 151 36.43 -31.03 -23.69
CA LYS A 151 37.40 -30.77 -24.75
C LYS A 151 38.54 -31.79 -24.75
N GLY A 152 39.03 -32.19 -23.58
CA GLY A 152 40.06 -33.24 -23.45
C GLY A 152 39.55 -34.61 -23.91
N MET A 153 38.29 -34.95 -23.61
CA MET A 153 37.68 -36.20 -24.04
C MET A 153 37.45 -36.23 -25.57
N GLU A 154 36.98 -35.12 -26.13
CA GLU A 154 36.78 -34.96 -27.57
C GLU A 154 38.09 -35.19 -28.35
N ALA A 155 39.18 -34.53 -27.94
CA ALA A 155 40.49 -34.73 -28.56
C ALA A 155 40.99 -36.19 -28.47
N ARG A 156 40.69 -36.88 -27.37
CA ARG A 156 41.05 -38.30 -27.20
C ARG A 156 40.24 -39.21 -28.13
N LEU A 157 38.95 -38.94 -28.29
CA LEU A 157 38.07 -39.69 -29.20
C LEU A 157 38.48 -39.47 -30.65
N GLU A 158 38.82 -38.23 -31.02
CA GLU A 158 39.30 -37.88 -32.36
C GLU A 158 40.59 -38.63 -32.71
N LEU A 159 41.53 -38.73 -31.75
CA LEU A 159 42.76 -39.51 -31.92
C LEU A 159 42.48 -41.02 -32.08
N MET A 160 41.55 -41.57 -31.28
CA MET A 160 41.12 -42.97 -31.40
C MET A 160 40.48 -43.27 -32.76
N LEU A 161 39.61 -42.38 -33.24
CA LEU A 161 38.97 -42.53 -34.55
C LEU A 161 39.99 -42.55 -35.68
N LYS A 162 40.97 -41.63 -35.63
CA LYS A 162 42.06 -41.60 -36.61
C LYS A 162 42.82 -42.93 -36.64
N GLN A 163 43.14 -43.47 -35.46
CA GLN A 163 43.87 -44.73 -35.34
C GLN A 163 43.07 -45.94 -35.86
N ILE A 164 41.75 -45.99 -35.61
CA ILE A 164 40.87 -47.02 -36.18
C ILE A 164 40.81 -46.91 -37.70
N CYS A 165 40.72 -45.69 -38.25
CA CYS A 165 40.74 -45.49 -39.69
C CYS A 165 42.06 -45.99 -40.31
N ASP A 166 43.20 -45.68 -39.70
CA ASP A 166 44.52 -46.14 -40.16
C ASP A 166 44.61 -47.68 -40.13
N ASP A 167 44.10 -48.32 -39.08
CA ASP A 167 44.10 -49.78 -38.96
C ASP A 167 43.14 -50.44 -39.97
N ASN A 168 41.98 -49.83 -40.24
CA ASN A 168 41.06 -50.30 -41.29
C ASN A 168 41.70 -50.23 -42.68
N VAL A 169 42.48 -49.18 -42.98
CA VAL A 169 43.22 -49.07 -44.25
C VAL A 169 44.22 -50.22 -44.38
N LYS A 170 44.99 -50.53 -43.33
CA LYS A 170 45.91 -51.67 -43.33
C LYS A 170 45.17 -52.99 -43.54
N LEU A 171 44.01 -53.16 -42.89
CA LEU A 171 43.20 -54.37 -43.01
C LEU A 171 42.70 -54.57 -44.46
N HIS A 172 42.24 -53.50 -45.10
CA HIS A 172 41.88 -53.51 -46.51
C HIS A 172 43.06 -53.87 -47.42
N GLU A 173 44.25 -53.33 -47.14
CA GLU A 173 45.46 -53.68 -47.90
C GLU A 173 45.82 -55.17 -47.74
N HIS A 174 45.70 -55.72 -46.53
CA HIS A 174 45.89 -57.15 -46.28
C HIS A 174 44.87 -58.02 -47.01
N LEU A 175 43.59 -57.64 -46.97
CA LEU A 175 42.53 -58.35 -47.70
C LEU A 175 42.79 -58.32 -49.20
N TRP A 176 43.18 -57.17 -49.75
CA TRP A 176 43.52 -57.04 -51.16
C TRP A 176 44.71 -57.93 -51.55
N LYS A 177 45.78 -57.97 -50.74
CA LYS A 177 46.94 -58.87 -50.96
C LYS A 177 46.54 -60.35 -50.95
N ILE A 178 45.60 -60.73 -50.08
CA ILE A 178 45.03 -62.08 -50.04
C ILE A 178 44.23 -62.32 -51.34
N GLU A 179 43.31 -61.42 -51.71
CA GLU A 179 42.55 -61.54 -52.95
C GLU A 179 43.45 -61.64 -54.19
N GLU A 180 44.56 -60.90 -54.25
CA GLU A 180 45.54 -60.96 -55.34
C GLU A 180 46.30 -62.30 -55.37
N THR A 181 46.76 -62.79 -54.21
CA THR A 181 47.45 -64.09 -54.11
C THR A 181 46.54 -65.27 -54.44
N TYR A 182 45.25 -65.18 -54.11
CA TYR A 182 44.27 -66.23 -54.41
C TYR A 182 43.54 -66.04 -55.76
N GLY A 183 43.58 -64.84 -56.35
CA GLY A 183 42.97 -64.50 -57.64
C GLY A 183 43.88 -64.77 -58.84
N ASN A 184 45.21 -64.74 -58.66
CA ASN A 184 46.18 -64.97 -59.74
C ASN A 184 46.47 -66.46 -60.05
N GLY A 185 46.03 -67.37 -59.19
CA GLY A 185 45.96 -68.79 -59.52
C GLY A 185 44.60 -69.09 -60.12
N LYS A 186 44.54 -69.84 -61.25
CA LYS A 186 43.32 -70.53 -61.69
C LYS A 186 42.88 -71.53 -60.61
N VAL A 187 42.33 -71.05 -59.51
CA VAL A 187 41.61 -71.86 -58.54
C VAL A 187 40.38 -72.31 -59.29
N LYS A 188 40.46 -73.51 -59.91
CA LYS A 188 39.27 -74.25 -60.31
C LYS A 188 38.33 -74.14 -59.13
N ARG A 189 37.20 -73.48 -59.33
CA ARG A 189 36.12 -73.32 -58.35
C ARG A 189 35.92 -74.71 -57.76
N ILE A 190 36.43 -74.94 -56.55
CA ILE A 190 36.26 -76.25 -55.92
C ILE A 190 34.75 -76.35 -55.75
N GLU A 191 34.13 -77.29 -56.46
CA GLU A 191 32.70 -77.54 -56.33
C GLU A 191 32.40 -77.64 -54.84
N ARG A 192 31.37 -76.92 -54.39
CA ARG A 192 31.06 -76.77 -52.96
C ARG A 192 30.99 -78.15 -52.29
N GLU A 193 30.48 -79.15 -53.00
CA GLU A 193 30.46 -80.54 -52.54
C GLU A 193 31.87 -81.14 -52.38
N LYS A 194 32.79 -80.95 -53.33
CA LYS A 194 34.18 -81.43 -53.23
C LYS A 194 34.92 -80.78 -52.07
N PHE A 195 34.74 -79.48 -51.86
CA PHE A 195 35.33 -78.79 -50.71
C PHE A 195 34.79 -79.33 -49.39
N GLN A 196 33.47 -79.51 -49.29
CA GLN A 196 32.83 -80.05 -48.09
C GLN A 196 33.25 -81.50 -47.83
N GLN A 197 33.38 -82.32 -48.87
CA GLN A 197 33.88 -83.69 -48.74
C GLN A 197 35.34 -83.72 -48.25
N GLU A 198 36.18 -82.83 -48.76
CA GLU A 198 37.60 -82.77 -48.40
C GLU A 198 37.83 -82.15 -47.01
N LEU A 199 37.03 -81.15 -46.64
CA LEU A 199 36.98 -80.58 -45.29
C LEU A 199 36.54 -81.63 -44.27
N LYS A 200 35.45 -82.35 -44.55
CA LYS A 200 34.96 -83.46 -43.72
C LYS A 200 36.03 -84.54 -43.57
N LYS A 201 36.68 -84.93 -44.66
CA LYS A 201 37.75 -85.93 -44.63
C LYS A 201 38.92 -85.47 -43.77
N LYS A 202 39.42 -84.24 -43.95
CA LYS A 202 40.55 -83.69 -43.19
C LYS A 202 40.24 -83.50 -41.71
N LEU A 203 39.05 -82.99 -41.37
CA LEU A 203 38.67 -82.80 -39.97
C LEU A 203 38.48 -84.14 -39.25
N ASN A 204 37.89 -85.13 -39.91
CA ASN A 204 37.78 -86.49 -39.35
C ASN A 204 39.14 -87.18 -39.23
N ASP A 205 40.04 -86.99 -40.20
CA ASP A 205 41.42 -87.47 -40.10
C ASP A 205 42.18 -86.82 -38.94
N LEU A 206 41.97 -85.52 -38.71
CA LEU A 206 42.56 -84.78 -37.60
C LEU A 206 42.01 -85.27 -36.25
N LEU A 207 40.70 -85.47 -36.14
CA LEU A 207 40.06 -86.06 -34.95
C LEU A 207 40.63 -87.44 -34.64
N ARG A 208 40.77 -88.28 -35.67
CA ARG A 208 41.34 -89.62 -35.53
C ARG A 208 42.80 -89.57 -35.05
N LYS A 209 43.63 -88.70 -35.64
CA LYS A 209 45.02 -88.51 -35.19
C LYS A 209 45.08 -88.00 -33.76
N PHE A 210 44.20 -87.06 -33.41
CA PHE A 210 44.11 -86.52 -32.05
C PHE A 210 43.71 -87.61 -31.04
N LYS A 211 42.70 -88.45 -31.37
CA LYS A 211 42.31 -89.60 -30.54
C LYS A 211 43.45 -90.60 -30.36
N ILE A 212 44.16 -90.95 -31.43
CA ILE A 212 45.31 -91.87 -31.36
C ILE A 212 46.41 -91.27 -30.48
N GLU A 213 46.80 -90.01 -30.72
CA GLU A 213 47.84 -89.33 -29.95
C GLU A 213 47.48 -89.21 -28.47
N ALA A 214 46.21 -88.91 -28.17
CA ALA A 214 45.69 -88.77 -26.82
C ALA A 214 45.66 -90.11 -26.05
N ILE A 215 45.55 -91.25 -26.74
CA ILE A 215 45.54 -92.60 -26.15
C ILE A 215 46.96 -93.20 -26.11
N SER A 216 47.82 -92.89 -27.08
CA SER A 216 49.17 -93.47 -27.22
C SER A 216 50.25 -92.76 -26.39
N SER A 217 49.98 -91.56 -25.91
CA SER A 217 50.97 -90.78 -25.20
C SER A 217 51.06 -91.21 -23.74
N ASN A 218 52.28 -91.43 -23.24
CA ASN A 218 52.61 -91.65 -21.81
C ASN A 218 52.38 -90.35 -21.01
N LEU A 219 51.21 -89.74 -21.16
CA LEU A 219 50.81 -88.43 -20.67
C LEU A 219 50.48 -88.56 -19.18
N LYS A 220 51.52 -88.76 -18.36
CA LYS A 220 51.49 -88.93 -16.89
C LYS A 220 50.80 -87.79 -16.11
N TRP A 221 50.34 -86.74 -16.77
CA TRP A 221 49.92 -85.46 -16.17
C TRP A 221 48.41 -85.22 -16.26
N SER A 222 47.62 -86.22 -16.64
CA SER A 222 46.18 -86.08 -16.84
C SER A 222 45.43 -87.37 -16.50
N ASN A 223 44.42 -87.28 -15.64
CA ASN A 223 43.47 -88.39 -15.40
C ASN A 223 42.71 -88.71 -16.70
N ASP A 224 42.39 -89.99 -16.95
CA ASP A 224 41.71 -90.46 -18.18
C ASP A 224 40.44 -89.66 -18.52
N GLU A 225 39.70 -89.22 -17.50
CA GLU A 225 38.51 -88.37 -17.64
C GLU A 225 38.78 -87.01 -18.30
N THR A 226 39.99 -86.45 -18.12
CA THR A 226 40.37 -85.15 -18.70
C THR A 226 40.77 -85.27 -20.16
N ILE A 227 41.40 -86.39 -20.51
CA ILE A 227 41.72 -86.72 -21.90
C ILE A 227 40.42 -86.97 -22.66
N GLN A 228 39.52 -87.77 -22.08
CA GLN A 228 38.22 -88.05 -22.67
C GLN A 228 37.40 -86.76 -22.87
N TYR A 229 37.35 -85.87 -21.87
CA TYR A 229 36.68 -84.58 -21.99
C TYR A 229 37.25 -83.69 -23.11
N ALA A 230 38.58 -83.69 -23.32
CA ALA A 230 39.20 -82.93 -24.41
C ALA A 230 38.86 -83.52 -25.79
N ILE A 231 38.85 -84.85 -25.90
CA ILE A 231 38.44 -85.58 -27.10
C ILE A 231 36.98 -85.26 -27.43
N ASP A 232 36.07 -85.37 -26.47
CA ASP A 232 34.63 -85.14 -26.66
C ASP A 232 34.33 -83.70 -27.08
N ASN A 233 35.08 -82.72 -26.54
CA ASN A 233 34.93 -81.33 -26.94
C ASN A 233 35.46 -81.05 -28.34
N PHE A 234 36.59 -81.66 -28.70
CA PHE A 234 37.16 -81.52 -30.04
C PHE A 234 36.23 -82.15 -31.09
N GLU A 235 35.66 -83.31 -30.77
CA GLU A 235 34.64 -83.99 -31.57
C GLU A 235 33.38 -83.14 -31.75
N ALA A 236 32.79 -82.64 -30.66
CA ALA A 236 31.60 -81.77 -30.71
C ALA A 236 31.86 -80.47 -31.50
N THR A 237 33.08 -79.92 -31.44
CA THR A 237 33.47 -78.73 -32.21
C THR A 237 33.54 -79.03 -33.70
N ILE A 238 34.11 -80.18 -34.07
CA ILE A 238 34.16 -80.63 -35.46
C ILE A 238 32.75 -80.93 -35.99
N GLU A 239 31.87 -81.51 -35.18
CA GLU A 239 30.47 -81.75 -35.53
C GLU A 239 29.74 -80.43 -35.84
N ILE A 240 29.89 -79.38 -35.03
CA ILE A 240 29.29 -78.06 -35.28
C ILE A 240 29.81 -77.45 -36.59
N ILE A 241 31.10 -77.60 -36.88
CA ILE A 241 31.71 -77.08 -38.12
C ILE A 241 31.20 -77.82 -39.36
N LEU A 242 30.91 -79.12 -39.23
CA LEU A 242 30.48 -79.99 -40.33
C LEU A 242 28.95 -80.07 -40.52
N GLN A 243 28.17 -79.32 -39.74
CA GLN A 243 26.72 -79.21 -39.94
C GLN A 243 26.38 -78.63 -41.32
N ASP A 244 25.23 -79.01 -41.87
CA ASP A 244 24.74 -78.48 -43.17
C ASP A 244 24.58 -76.95 -43.17
N LYS A 245 24.37 -76.35 -41.98
CA LYS A 245 24.35 -74.90 -41.73
C LYS A 245 25.15 -74.58 -40.46
N PRO A 246 26.47 -74.42 -40.55
CA PRO A 246 27.30 -74.15 -39.37
C PRO A 246 26.99 -72.73 -38.85
N SER A 247 26.70 -72.63 -37.56
CA SER A 247 26.41 -71.36 -36.89
C SER A 247 27.60 -70.91 -36.07
N PHE A 248 28.10 -69.70 -36.35
CA PHE A 248 29.15 -69.09 -35.54
C PHE A 248 28.71 -68.91 -34.09
N HIS A 249 27.42 -68.65 -33.85
CA HIS A 249 26.88 -68.54 -32.50
C HIS A 249 27.00 -69.86 -31.72
N SER A 250 26.63 -70.98 -32.34
CA SER A 250 26.73 -72.32 -31.72
C SER A 250 28.19 -72.73 -31.47
N LEU A 251 29.10 -72.36 -32.36
CA LEU A 251 30.54 -72.57 -32.16
C LEU A 251 31.08 -71.71 -31.01
N ALA A 252 30.70 -70.43 -30.96
CA ALA A 252 31.12 -69.50 -29.92
C ALA A 252 30.59 -69.89 -28.53
N GLU A 253 29.34 -70.36 -28.45
CA GLU A 253 28.74 -70.88 -27.22
C GLU A 253 29.50 -72.12 -26.72
N ARG A 254 29.78 -73.08 -27.61
CA ARG A 254 30.54 -74.30 -27.25
C ARG A 254 31.96 -73.98 -26.79
N LEU A 255 32.64 -73.07 -27.48
CA LEU A 255 33.97 -72.60 -27.08
C LEU A 255 33.94 -71.83 -25.75
N SER A 256 32.88 -71.08 -25.48
CA SER A 256 32.71 -70.35 -24.22
C SER A 256 32.59 -71.32 -23.04
N VAL A 257 31.80 -72.39 -23.19
CA VAL A 257 31.69 -73.47 -22.18
C VAL A 257 33.05 -74.13 -21.92
N PHE A 258 33.85 -74.38 -22.96
CA PHE A 258 35.20 -74.94 -22.79
C PHE A 258 36.17 -73.98 -22.09
N ILE A 259 36.14 -72.69 -22.46
CA ILE A 259 36.96 -71.64 -21.84
C ILE A 259 36.57 -71.46 -20.36
N GLU A 260 35.29 -71.46 -20.04
CA GLU A 260 34.79 -71.36 -18.67
C GLU A 260 35.16 -72.59 -17.82
N ALA A 261 35.03 -73.81 -18.37
CA ALA A 261 35.44 -75.03 -17.68
C ALA A 261 36.94 -75.09 -17.42
N LYS A 262 37.77 -74.65 -18.38
CA LYS A 262 39.22 -74.51 -18.22
C LYS A 262 39.57 -73.46 -17.15
N ASN A 263 38.87 -72.33 -17.13
CA ASN A 263 39.08 -71.29 -16.12
C ASN A 263 38.71 -71.76 -14.71
N LYS A 264 37.67 -72.59 -14.56
CA LYS A 264 37.30 -73.21 -13.27
C LYS A 264 38.37 -74.20 -12.77
N ARG A 265 38.84 -75.12 -13.63
CA ARG A 265 39.89 -76.10 -13.26
C ARG A 265 41.23 -75.44 -12.93
N ASN A 266 41.61 -74.41 -13.68
CA ASN A 266 42.82 -73.64 -13.41
C ASN A 266 42.71 -72.87 -12.08
N ASN A 267 41.53 -72.37 -11.72
CA ASN A 267 41.30 -71.72 -10.42
C ASN A 267 41.37 -72.70 -9.24
N GLU A 268 40.94 -73.94 -9.41
CA GLU A 268 41.06 -74.98 -8.38
C GLU A 268 42.52 -75.46 -8.20
N GLN A 269 43.27 -75.61 -9.30
CA GLN A 269 44.70 -75.96 -9.26
C GLN A 269 45.59 -74.80 -8.78
N LEU A 270 45.15 -73.54 -8.96
CA LEU A 270 45.75 -72.35 -8.35
C LEU A 270 45.54 -72.27 -6.82
N GLN A 271 44.52 -72.93 -6.27
CA GLN A 271 44.34 -73.00 -4.82
C GLN A 271 45.27 -74.05 -4.18
N LEU A 272 45.59 -75.15 -4.88
CA LEU A 272 46.55 -76.14 -4.39
C LEU A 272 48.03 -75.72 -4.53
N SER A 273 48.39 -74.93 -5.55
CA SER A 273 49.80 -74.51 -5.77
C SER A 273 50.22 -73.27 -4.97
N LYS A 274 49.34 -72.69 -4.13
CA LYS A 274 49.66 -71.53 -3.29
C LYS A 274 50.68 -71.80 -2.17
N TYR A 275 51.13 -73.05 -1.99
CA TYR A 275 52.17 -73.38 -1.03
C TYR A 275 53.60 -73.39 -1.59
N ASP A 276 53.81 -73.44 -2.91
CA ASP A 276 55.17 -73.48 -3.43
C ASP A 276 55.39 -72.64 -4.69
N ASN A 277 56.24 -71.65 -4.49
CA ASN A 277 57.08 -70.93 -5.43
C ASN A 277 56.53 -69.73 -6.20
N ALA A 278 57.17 -68.61 -5.88
CA ALA A 278 57.17 -67.35 -6.58
C ALA A 278 57.72 -67.48 -8.01
N LYS A 279 57.21 -66.58 -8.87
CA LYS A 279 57.67 -66.17 -10.22
C LYS A 279 57.28 -67.06 -11.41
N LYS A 280 56.20 -66.68 -12.09
CA LYS A 280 56.20 -66.10 -13.47
C LYS A 280 54.78 -65.85 -14.00
N SER A 281 54.66 -64.78 -14.79
CA SER A 281 53.58 -64.41 -15.75
C SER A 281 52.65 -63.25 -15.32
N THR A 282 53.12 -62.04 -15.59
CA THR A 282 52.43 -60.75 -15.39
C THR A 282 51.29 -60.47 -16.38
N LYS A 283 51.13 -61.24 -17.47
CA LYS A 283 50.12 -60.98 -18.52
C LYS A 283 48.70 -61.49 -18.21
N GLY A 284 48.56 -62.50 -17.35
CA GLY A 284 47.25 -63.04 -16.95
C GLY A 284 46.57 -62.24 -15.84
N GLN A 285 47.37 -61.75 -14.88
CA GLN A 285 46.89 -60.92 -13.77
C GLN A 285 46.33 -59.58 -14.25
N GLU A 286 46.88 -58.99 -15.32
CA GLU A 286 46.34 -57.74 -15.89
C GLU A 286 44.95 -57.93 -16.49
N SER A 287 44.68 -59.03 -17.21
CA SER A 287 43.36 -59.29 -17.80
C SER A 287 42.27 -59.56 -16.76
N GLU A 288 42.61 -60.32 -15.71
CA GLU A 288 41.67 -60.64 -14.63
C GLU A 288 41.48 -59.45 -13.68
N ALA A 289 42.55 -58.71 -13.35
CA ALA A 289 42.44 -57.46 -12.63
C ALA A 289 41.66 -56.40 -13.41
N PHE A 290 41.78 -56.37 -14.75
CA PHE A 290 41.02 -55.44 -15.59
C PHE A 290 39.55 -55.81 -15.72
N ALA A 291 39.21 -57.10 -15.74
CA ALA A 291 37.83 -57.57 -15.68
C ALA A 291 37.19 -57.27 -14.32
N LEU A 292 37.87 -57.59 -13.21
CA LEU A 292 37.45 -57.23 -11.86
C LEU A 292 37.36 -55.71 -11.66
N PHE A 293 38.25 -54.95 -12.29
CA PHE A 293 38.18 -53.49 -12.31
C PHE A 293 36.94 -53.01 -13.07
N LYS A 294 36.66 -53.53 -14.28
CA LYS A 294 35.44 -53.17 -15.03
C LYS A 294 34.16 -53.51 -14.26
N GLU A 295 34.10 -54.68 -13.63
CA GLU A 295 32.97 -55.12 -12.80
C GLU A 295 32.75 -54.17 -11.63
N ARG A 296 33.81 -53.89 -10.86
CA ARG A 296 33.78 -52.93 -9.74
C ARG A 296 33.46 -51.52 -10.20
N PHE A 297 33.96 -51.10 -11.35
CA PHE A 297 33.72 -49.78 -11.91
C PHE A 297 32.27 -49.63 -12.36
N ARG A 298 31.69 -50.65 -13.02
CA ARG A 298 30.27 -50.70 -13.35
C ARG A 298 29.39 -50.68 -12.12
N GLN A 299 29.69 -51.50 -11.10
CA GLN A 299 28.97 -51.47 -9.83
C GLN A 299 29.06 -50.08 -9.17
N LYS A 300 30.23 -49.44 -9.21
CA LYS A 300 30.42 -48.08 -8.67
C LYS A 300 29.61 -47.04 -9.46
N ILE A 301 29.55 -47.15 -10.79
CA ILE A 301 28.67 -46.32 -11.64
C ILE A 301 27.20 -46.54 -11.27
N HIS A 302 26.75 -47.79 -11.15
CA HIS A 302 25.37 -48.10 -10.78
C HIS A 302 25.01 -47.56 -9.39
N VAL A 303 25.90 -47.69 -8.39
CA VAL A 303 25.70 -47.10 -7.06
C VAL A 303 25.67 -45.58 -7.11
N MET A 304 26.52 -44.96 -7.94
CA MET A 304 26.57 -43.51 -8.10
C MET A 304 25.30 -42.97 -8.79
N LEU A 305 24.81 -43.68 -9.81
CA LEU A 305 23.53 -43.42 -10.47
C LEU A 305 22.35 -43.59 -9.51
N ALA A 306 22.30 -44.67 -8.73
CA ALA A 306 21.25 -44.88 -7.74
C ALA A 306 21.23 -43.76 -6.69
N LYS A 307 22.40 -43.38 -6.14
CA LYS A 307 22.52 -42.24 -5.21
C LYS A 307 22.13 -40.92 -5.85
N PHE A 308 22.50 -40.70 -7.12
CA PHE A 308 22.13 -39.49 -7.84
C PHE A 308 20.61 -39.40 -8.06
N MET A 309 19.98 -40.49 -8.48
CA MET A 309 18.53 -40.57 -8.69
C MET A 309 17.77 -40.40 -7.38
N GLU A 310 18.27 -40.98 -6.29
CA GLU A 310 17.67 -40.84 -4.96
C GLU A 310 17.83 -39.42 -4.41
N LYS A 311 18.99 -38.79 -4.63
CA LYS A 311 19.20 -37.38 -4.29
C LYS A 311 18.28 -36.47 -5.10
N GLN A 312 18.19 -36.67 -6.41
CA GLN A 312 17.26 -35.94 -7.29
C GLN A 312 15.82 -36.09 -6.82
N LYS A 313 15.39 -37.31 -6.49
CA LYS A 313 14.03 -37.58 -5.98
C LYS A 313 13.76 -36.83 -4.67
N ASN A 314 14.69 -36.86 -3.72
CA ASN A 314 14.54 -36.18 -2.43
C ASN A 314 14.52 -34.66 -2.59
N GLU A 315 15.42 -34.12 -3.40
CA GLU A 315 15.52 -32.67 -3.68
C GLU A 315 14.27 -32.17 -4.43
N PHE A 316 13.74 -32.94 -5.39
CA PHE A 316 12.45 -32.66 -6.01
C PHE A 316 11.29 -32.72 -5.01
N SER A 317 11.26 -33.73 -4.13
CA SER A 317 10.21 -33.88 -3.12
C SER A 317 10.22 -32.71 -2.12
N GLU A 318 11.40 -32.27 -1.69
CA GLU A 318 11.58 -31.14 -0.77
C GLU A 318 11.18 -29.81 -1.44
N ASN A 319 11.58 -29.61 -2.69
CA ASN A 319 11.16 -28.46 -3.48
C ASN A 319 9.63 -28.43 -3.67
N ILE A 320 9.00 -29.56 -4.02
CA ILE A 320 7.54 -29.66 -4.15
C ILE A 320 6.86 -29.35 -2.81
N SER A 321 7.37 -29.88 -1.70
CA SER A 321 6.82 -29.61 -0.37
C SER A 321 6.93 -28.12 -0.01
N THR A 322 8.04 -27.49 -0.38
CA THR A 322 8.27 -26.05 -0.17
C THR A 322 7.30 -25.21 -1.00
N ILE A 323 7.05 -25.59 -2.26
CA ILE A 323 6.07 -24.93 -3.13
C ILE A 323 4.66 -25.09 -2.56
N ILE A 324 4.27 -26.30 -2.16
CA ILE A 324 2.95 -26.56 -1.56
C ILE A 324 2.75 -25.70 -0.31
N ASN A 325 3.76 -25.59 0.56
CA ASN A 325 3.69 -24.74 1.74
C ASN A 325 3.53 -23.26 1.38
N HIS A 326 4.30 -22.75 0.41
CA HIS A 326 4.17 -21.36 -0.06
C HIS A 326 2.78 -21.08 -0.65
N VAL A 327 2.24 -22.01 -1.44
CA VAL A 327 0.89 -21.90 -2.00
C VAL A 327 -0.15 -21.91 -0.89
N GLY A 328 -0.02 -22.80 0.09
CA GLY A 328 -0.92 -22.85 1.25
C GLY A 328 -0.88 -21.58 2.10
N ASP A 329 0.29 -20.96 2.27
CA ASP A 329 0.41 -19.70 2.99
C ASP A 329 -0.15 -18.51 2.21
N LEU A 330 -0.02 -18.52 0.88
CA LEU A 330 -0.69 -17.54 0.00
C LEU A 330 -2.21 -17.66 0.09
N ASP A 331 -2.73 -18.88 0.05
CA ASP A 331 -4.17 -19.15 0.13
C ASP A 331 -4.77 -18.63 1.45
N LYS A 332 -4.11 -18.93 2.58
CA LYS A 332 -4.49 -18.39 3.90
C LYS A 332 -4.49 -16.87 3.96
N ARG A 333 -3.52 -16.20 3.29
CA ARG A 333 -3.48 -14.73 3.25
C ARG A 333 -4.62 -14.16 2.42
N VAL A 334 -4.94 -14.80 1.30
CA VAL A 334 -6.09 -14.41 0.47
C VAL A 334 -7.38 -14.57 1.25
N ASP A 335 -7.59 -15.70 1.92
CA ASP A 335 -8.76 -15.94 2.77
C ASP A 335 -8.88 -14.93 3.91
N ALA A 336 -7.78 -14.63 4.61
CA ALA A 336 -7.78 -13.62 5.67
C ALA A 336 -8.13 -12.23 5.13
N SER A 337 -7.58 -11.86 3.96
CA SER A 337 -7.90 -10.59 3.31
C SER A 337 -9.35 -10.51 2.87
N LEU A 338 -9.92 -11.59 2.33
CA LEU A 338 -11.32 -11.64 1.92
C LEU A 338 -12.24 -11.56 3.13
N THR A 339 -11.94 -12.29 4.20
CA THR A 339 -12.69 -12.27 5.46
C THR A 339 -12.74 -10.85 6.03
N SER A 340 -11.59 -10.18 6.15
CA SER A 340 -11.54 -8.78 6.61
C SER A 340 -12.34 -7.83 5.72
N ARG A 341 -12.35 -8.06 4.39
CA ARG A 341 -13.16 -7.24 3.47
C ARG A 341 -14.66 -7.45 3.68
N ILE A 342 -15.08 -8.69 3.91
CA ILE A 342 -16.47 -9.03 4.19
C ILE A 342 -16.93 -8.41 5.50
N GLU A 343 -16.10 -8.48 6.55
CA GLU A 343 -16.37 -7.84 7.84
C GLU A 343 -16.54 -6.32 7.68
N ASN A 344 -15.61 -5.66 7.01
CA ASN A 344 -15.71 -4.22 6.73
C ASN A 344 -16.97 -3.86 5.93
N MET A 345 -17.34 -4.68 4.94
CA MET A 345 -18.58 -4.48 4.18
C MET A 345 -19.82 -4.65 5.06
N SER A 346 -19.82 -5.62 5.97
CA SER A 346 -20.89 -5.83 6.94
C SER A 346 -21.06 -4.61 7.85
N ASP A 347 -19.95 -4.04 8.35
CA ASP A 347 -19.98 -2.82 9.18
C ASP A 347 -20.55 -1.62 8.41
N ILE A 348 -20.20 -1.47 7.13
CA ILE A 348 -20.77 -0.43 6.27
C ILE A 348 -22.27 -0.64 6.09
N ILE A 349 -22.72 -1.88 5.85
CA ILE A 349 -24.15 -2.21 5.69
C ILE A 349 -24.91 -1.85 6.97
N THR A 350 -24.41 -2.25 8.14
CA THR A 350 -25.07 -1.91 9.41
C THR A 350 -25.12 -0.39 9.65
N HIS A 351 -24.09 0.35 9.22
CA HIS A 351 -24.09 1.81 9.28
C HIS A 351 -25.16 2.42 8.36
N ILE A 352 -25.29 1.91 7.14
CA ILE A 352 -26.32 2.31 6.18
C ILE A 352 -27.71 2.04 6.75
N ASP A 353 -27.95 0.86 7.32
CA ASP A 353 -29.23 0.50 7.92
C ASP A 353 -29.58 1.43 9.08
N ARG A 354 -28.61 1.77 9.93
CA ARG A 354 -28.80 2.74 11.01
C ARG A 354 -29.14 4.13 10.48
N LYS A 355 -28.47 4.59 9.42
CA LYS A 355 -28.78 5.88 8.78
C LYS A 355 -30.17 5.87 8.15
N LYS A 356 -30.56 4.78 7.48
CA LYS A 356 -31.90 4.60 6.91
C LYS A 356 -32.98 4.64 7.99
N SER A 357 -32.76 3.97 9.13
CA SER A 357 -33.69 4.04 10.26
C SER A 357 -33.84 5.46 10.83
N ASN A 358 -32.73 6.21 10.95
CA ASN A 358 -32.80 7.60 11.40
C ASN A 358 -33.54 8.50 10.40
N LEU A 359 -33.33 8.31 9.09
CA LEU A 359 -34.05 9.05 8.06
C LEU A 359 -35.56 8.78 8.14
N HIS A 360 -35.95 7.53 8.36
CA HIS A 360 -37.35 7.17 8.53
C HIS A 360 -37.99 7.85 9.74
N LYS A 361 -37.29 7.96 10.87
CA LYS A 361 -37.78 8.72 12.03
C LYS A 361 -37.96 10.21 11.74
N ILE A 362 -37.03 10.81 11.00
CA ILE A 362 -37.14 12.22 10.58
C ILE A 362 -38.35 12.40 9.65
N GLU A 363 -38.59 11.43 8.76
CA GLU A 363 -39.76 11.42 7.87
C GLU A 363 -41.07 11.34 8.67
N GLU A 364 -41.15 10.46 9.66
CA GLU A 364 -42.30 10.37 10.60
C GLU A 364 -42.52 11.68 11.37
N ASP A 365 -41.46 12.31 11.89
CA ASP A 365 -41.52 13.58 12.61
C ASP A 365 -41.99 14.73 11.70
N LEU A 366 -41.54 14.74 10.44
CA LEU A 366 -41.97 15.70 9.44
C LEU A 366 -43.43 15.51 9.06
N ASP A 367 -43.88 14.28 8.85
CA ASP A 367 -45.28 13.96 8.58
C ASP A 367 -46.18 14.40 9.74
N TYR A 368 -45.77 14.13 10.99
CA TYR A 368 -46.46 14.63 12.17
C TYR A 368 -46.52 16.16 12.20
N SER A 369 -45.40 16.82 11.91
CA SER A 369 -45.32 18.29 11.87
C SER A 369 -46.22 18.87 10.77
N ILE A 370 -46.30 18.23 9.60
CA ILE A 370 -47.20 18.62 8.50
C ILE A 370 -48.66 18.52 8.96
N VAL A 371 -49.06 17.41 9.59
CA VAL A 371 -50.42 17.22 10.12
C VAL A 371 -50.72 18.29 11.17
N LEU A 372 -49.79 18.57 12.07
CA LEU A 372 -49.95 19.60 13.11
C LEU A 372 -50.14 20.98 12.50
N VAL A 373 -49.28 21.38 11.55
CA VAL A 373 -49.40 22.67 10.84
C VAL A 373 -50.73 22.78 10.10
N LYS A 374 -51.18 21.70 9.44
CA LYS A 374 -52.50 21.65 8.79
C LYS A 374 -53.61 21.87 9.81
N SER A 375 -53.58 21.17 10.95
CA SER A 375 -54.59 21.33 11.99
C SER A 375 -54.63 22.73 12.59
N LEU A 376 -53.47 23.38 12.78
CA LEU A 376 -53.39 24.77 13.22
C LEU A 376 -53.93 25.74 12.16
N PHE A 377 -53.68 25.47 10.88
CA PHE A 377 -54.21 26.28 9.78
C PHE A 377 -55.73 26.16 9.69
N ASP A 378 -56.25 24.94 9.74
CA ASP A 378 -57.69 24.64 9.73
C ASP A 378 -58.38 25.26 10.96
N GLN A 379 -57.76 25.17 12.14
CA GLN A 379 -58.26 25.80 13.37
C GLN A 379 -58.28 27.32 13.27
N ARG A 380 -57.23 27.93 12.69
CA ARG A 380 -57.15 29.37 12.48
C ARG A 380 -58.19 29.84 11.44
N GLN A 381 -58.47 29.03 10.42
CA GLN A 381 -59.53 29.30 9.45
C GLN A 381 -60.92 29.24 10.11
N VAL A 382 -61.18 28.26 10.97
CA VAL A 382 -62.40 28.17 11.78
C VAL A 382 -62.54 29.34 12.77
N GLU A 383 -61.44 29.78 13.38
CA GLU A 383 -61.44 30.98 14.26
C GLU A 383 -61.68 32.28 13.48
N LEU A 384 -61.14 32.40 12.27
CA LEU A 384 -61.41 33.52 11.35
C LEU A 384 -62.89 33.54 10.94
N GLU A 385 -63.46 32.39 10.57
CA GLU A 385 -64.90 32.27 10.23
C GLU A 385 -65.82 32.52 11.44
N ARG A 386 -65.37 32.21 12.67
CA ARG A 386 -66.09 32.53 13.92
C ARG A 386 -65.96 33.99 14.31
N LYS A 387 -64.81 34.63 14.11
CA LYS A 387 -64.62 36.08 14.35
C LYS A 387 -65.30 36.96 13.31
N GLU A 388 -65.43 36.50 12.07
CA GLU A 388 -66.20 37.19 11.03
C GLU A 388 -67.69 37.33 11.37
N LYS A 389 -68.23 36.47 12.24
CA LYS A 389 -69.64 36.49 12.66
C LYS A 389 -69.93 37.23 13.96
N SER A 390 -68.92 37.61 14.76
CA SER A 390 -69.15 38.13 16.11
C SER A 390 -68.66 39.56 16.35
N ASP A 391 -67.70 40.10 15.60
CA ASP A 391 -67.26 41.49 15.79
C ASP A 391 -66.70 42.04 14.48
N ARG A 392 -67.55 42.72 13.70
CA ARG A 392 -67.07 43.76 12.78
C ARG A 392 -67.03 45.08 13.56
N PRO A 393 -65.85 45.66 13.84
CA PRO A 393 -65.77 47.11 13.95
C PRO A 393 -66.19 47.68 12.60
N ASN A 394 -67.05 48.70 12.61
CA ASN A 394 -67.65 49.29 11.41
C ASN A 394 -66.61 50.10 10.60
N PHE A 395 -65.64 49.39 10.01
CA PHE A 395 -64.53 49.94 9.24
C PHE A 395 -65.01 50.79 8.07
N ASP A 396 -66.19 50.44 7.52
CA ASP A 396 -66.85 51.20 6.47
C ASP A 396 -67.31 52.58 6.97
N GLU A 397 -67.74 52.71 8.23
CA GLU A 397 -68.19 53.98 8.79
C GLU A 397 -67.03 54.90 9.21
N GLU A 398 -65.93 54.35 9.71
CA GLU A 398 -64.70 55.11 9.94
C GLU A 398 -64.04 55.55 8.63
N SER A 399 -64.04 54.68 7.61
CA SER A 399 -63.59 55.01 6.25
C SER A 399 -64.44 56.14 5.64
N TYR A 400 -65.76 56.12 5.85
CA TYR A 400 -66.65 57.18 5.38
C TYR A 400 -66.36 58.52 6.08
N LYS A 401 -66.20 58.51 7.41
CA LYS A 401 -65.84 59.72 8.20
C LYS A 401 -64.49 60.29 7.80
N LEU A 402 -63.51 59.44 7.50
CA LEU A 402 -62.19 59.88 7.06
C LEU A 402 -62.24 60.51 5.67
N ARG A 403 -63.00 59.91 4.74
CA ARG A 403 -63.19 60.43 3.38
C ARG A 403 -63.93 61.77 3.36
N GLU A 404 -64.92 61.92 4.24
CA GLU A 404 -65.64 63.19 4.42
C GLU A 404 -64.72 64.29 4.95
N LYS A 405 -63.92 64.01 5.98
CA LYS A 405 -62.92 64.97 6.51
C LYS A 405 -61.87 65.36 5.46
N TYR A 406 -61.39 64.38 4.68
CA TYR A 406 -60.43 64.65 3.61
C TYR A 406 -61.04 65.57 2.53
N SER A 407 -62.30 65.34 2.16
CA SER A 407 -63.01 66.17 1.18
C SER A 407 -63.21 67.61 1.69
N GLN A 408 -63.53 67.79 2.98
CA GLN A 408 -63.62 69.12 3.59
C GLN A 408 -62.28 69.87 3.62
N ILE A 409 -61.19 69.17 3.91
CA ILE A 409 -59.84 69.74 3.90
C ILE A 409 -59.45 70.14 2.47
N SER A 410 -59.68 69.27 1.50
CA SER A 410 -59.40 69.55 0.08
C SER A 410 -60.18 70.78 -0.40
N HIS A 411 -61.48 70.88 -0.10
CA HIS A 411 -62.28 72.05 -0.47
C HIS A 411 -61.78 73.35 0.18
N ARG A 412 -61.36 73.31 1.44
CA ARG A 412 -60.75 74.47 2.12
C ARG A 412 -59.42 74.87 1.49
N TYR A 413 -58.63 73.89 1.04
CA TYR A 413 -57.34 74.13 0.40
C TYR A 413 -57.52 74.81 -0.95
N THR A 414 -58.43 74.32 -1.80
CA THR A 414 -58.76 74.97 -3.08
C THR A 414 -59.27 76.40 -2.89
N LYS A 415 -60.10 76.64 -1.87
CA LYS A 415 -60.58 77.99 -1.56
C LYS A 415 -59.48 78.93 -1.04
N LEU A 416 -58.43 78.37 -0.41
CA LEU A 416 -57.26 79.14 0.00
C LEU A 416 -56.39 79.48 -1.22
N GLU A 417 -56.23 78.52 -2.12
CA GLU A 417 -55.49 78.66 -3.39
C GLU A 417 -56.12 79.77 -4.26
N GLU A 418 -57.44 79.76 -4.47
CA GLU A 418 -58.16 80.83 -5.17
C GLU A 418 -57.96 82.22 -4.51
N ARG A 419 -57.88 82.27 -3.17
CA ARG A 419 -57.62 83.54 -2.47
C ARG A 419 -56.19 84.01 -2.66
N MET A 420 -55.21 83.10 -2.68
CA MET A 420 -53.82 83.47 -2.99
C MET A 420 -53.70 83.98 -4.42
N GLU A 421 -54.31 83.29 -5.38
CA GLU A 421 -54.29 83.70 -6.79
C GLU A 421 -54.94 85.08 -6.98
N ASN A 422 -56.03 85.37 -6.27
CA ASN A 422 -56.63 86.70 -6.29
C ASN A 422 -55.75 87.78 -5.64
N ILE A 423 -55.03 87.44 -4.56
CA ILE A 423 -54.07 88.37 -3.94
C ILE A 423 -52.88 88.61 -4.86
N GLU A 424 -52.34 87.58 -5.50
CA GLU A 424 -51.26 87.69 -6.49
C GLU A 424 -51.71 88.57 -7.66
N LYS A 425 -52.92 88.36 -8.18
CA LYS A 425 -53.49 89.20 -9.24
C LYS A 425 -53.64 90.66 -8.82
N GLN A 426 -54.11 90.93 -7.60
CA GLN A 426 -54.16 92.30 -7.05
C GLN A 426 -52.76 92.91 -6.88
N TYR A 427 -51.76 92.09 -6.55
CA TYR A 427 -50.37 92.52 -6.44
C TYR A 427 -49.78 92.85 -7.81
N GLU A 428 -50.06 92.05 -8.83
CA GLU A 428 -49.71 92.34 -10.22
C GLU A 428 -50.39 93.61 -10.72
N GLU A 429 -51.69 93.79 -10.47
CA GLU A 429 -52.42 95.01 -10.83
C GLU A 429 -51.83 96.26 -10.14
N LEU A 430 -51.42 96.15 -8.87
CA LEU A 430 -50.70 97.22 -8.17
C LEU A 430 -49.31 97.49 -8.75
N LEU A 431 -48.58 96.46 -9.16
CA LEU A 431 -47.28 96.58 -9.84
C LEU A 431 -47.42 97.27 -11.19
N TYR A 432 -48.41 96.87 -12.00
CA TYR A 432 -48.72 97.52 -13.28
C TYR A 432 -49.16 98.97 -13.08
N ALA A 433 -50.02 99.27 -12.09
CA ALA A 433 -50.43 100.64 -11.76
C ALA A 433 -49.30 101.51 -11.17
N LYS A 434 -48.22 100.90 -10.67
CA LYS A 434 -47.02 101.59 -10.21
C LYS A 434 -46.06 101.86 -11.36
N LEU A 435 -45.90 100.91 -12.28
CA LEU A 435 -45.14 101.06 -13.53
C LEU A 435 -45.76 102.16 -14.42
N ASP A 436 -47.08 102.19 -14.59
CA ASP A 436 -47.79 103.21 -15.39
C ASP A 436 -47.66 104.62 -14.75
N ARG A 437 -47.64 104.71 -13.41
CA ARG A 437 -47.34 105.97 -12.70
C ARG A 437 -45.90 106.43 -12.85
N ASP A 438 -44.94 105.50 -12.83
CA ASP A 438 -43.53 105.82 -13.04
C ASP A 438 -43.24 106.21 -14.51
N GLU A 439 -43.95 105.62 -15.48
CA GLU A 439 -43.89 105.98 -16.91
C GLU A 439 -44.48 107.37 -17.18
N GLN A 440 -45.60 107.73 -16.54
CA GLN A 440 -46.17 109.08 -16.59
C GLN A 440 -45.24 110.14 -15.95
N MET A 441 -44.53 109.79 -14.87
CA MET A 441 -43.50 110.64 -14.26
C MET A 441 -42.28 110.86 -15.18
N TYR A 442 -41.88 109.82 -15.93
CA TYR A 442 -40.82 109.92 -16.93
C TYR A 442 -41.24 110.76 -18.15
N ASP A 443 -42.49 110.66 -18.63
CA ASP A 443 -42.97 111.47 -19.77
C ASP A 443 -43.16 112.96 -19.40
N ILE A 444 -43.54 113.27 -18.14
CA ILE A 444 -43.54 114.66 -17.63
C ILE A 444 -42.13 115.25 -17.59
N LYS A 445 -41.12 114.47 -17.15
CA LYS A 445 -39.71 114.89 -17.17
C LYS A 445 -39.14 114.99 -18.58
N SER A 446 -39.60 114.16 -19.52
CA SER A 446 -39.20 114.20 -20.95
C SER A 446 -39.76 115.46 -21.66
N ARG A 447 -41.02 115.82 -21.39
CA ARG A 447 -41.68 117.01 -21.97
C ARG A 447 -41.12 118.33 -21.43
N HIS A 448 -40.60 118.36 -20.20
CA HIS A 448 -39.87 119.53 -19.68
C HIS A 448 -38.48 119.72 -20.31
N ARG A 449 -37.78 118.63 -20.71
CA ARG A 449 -36.48 118.75 -21.40
C ARG A 449 -36.60 119.18 -22.88
N LYS A 450 -37.68 118.80 -23.57
CA LYS A 450 -37.90 119.17 -24.98
C LYS A 450 -38.46 120.59 -25.20
N LYS A 451 -39.01 121.24 -24.16
CA LYS A 451 -39.56 122.61 -24.26
C LYS A 451 -38.53 123.74 -24.08
N VAL A 452 -37.34 123.45 -23.57
CA VAL A 452 -36.28 124.47 -23.37
C VAL A 452 -35.26 124.48 -24.52
N THR A 453 -35.23 123.45 -25.36
CA THR A 453 -34.31 123.33 -26.51
C THR A 453 -34.91 123.78 -27.85
N SER A 454 -36.17 124.24 -27.89
CA SER A 454 -36.84 124.74 -29.10
C SER A 454 -37.22 126.24 -29.04
N MET A 455 -36.62 126.99 -28.10
CA MET A 455 -36.58 128.46 -28.15
C MET A 455 -35.11 128.93 -28.16
N SER A 456 -34.45 128.75 -29.29
CA SER A 456 -33.25 129.47 -29.72
C SER A 456 -33.28 129.61 -31.23
#